data_AF-A0A7W4WHG5-F1
#
_entry.id   AF-A0A7W4WHG5-F1
#
_cell.length_a   1.000
_cell.length_b   1.000
_cell.length_c   1.000
_cell.angle_alpha   90.00
_cell.angle_beta   90.00
_cell.angle_gamma   90.00
#
_symmetry.space_group_name_H-M   'P 1'
#
loop_
_entity.id
_entity.type
_entity.pdbx_description
1 polymer ?
#
loop_
_entity_poly.entity_id
_entity_poly.type
_entity_poly.pdbx_seq_one_letter_code
_entity_poly.pdbx_strand_id
1 'polypeptide(L)' 'MEVDAKSRVGDWEIDTVIGKWHSGALVTIVERATQFTVCTTELKDRTLRR' A
#
# COMPACT_ATOMS: atom_id res chain seq x y z
N MET A 1 30.33 11.19 0.27
CA MET A 1 30.07 9.77 -0.04
C MET A 1 28.65 9.67 -0.50
N GLU A 2 28.48 9.30 -1.76
CA GLU A 2 27.22 9.29 -2.51
C GLU A 2 26.41 8.05 -2.12
N VAL A 3 25.47 8.21 -1.18
CA VAL A 3 24.56 7.15 -0.71
C VAL A 3 23.17 7.30 -1.39
N ASP A 4 23.02 8.21 -2.35
CA ASP A 4 21.71 8.63 -2.88
C ASP A 4 21.41 8.16 -4.31
N ALA A 5 22.19 7.21 -4.86
CA ALA A 5 21.76 6.55 -6.08
C ALA A 5 20.62 5.57 -5.73
N LYS A 6 19.36 6.02 -5.83
CA LYS A 6 18.11 5.23 -5.97
C LYS A 6 18.17 4.29 -7.20
N SER A 7 19.21 3.46 -7.25
CA SER A 7 19.60 2.62 -8.37
C SER A 7 19.15 1.17 -8.18
N ARG A 8 18.72 0.81 -6.97
CA ARG A 8 18.18 -0.51 -6.66
C ARG A 8 16.67 -0.49 -6.85
N VAL A 9 16.23 -1.17 -7.89
CA VAL A 9 14.83 -1.54 -8.08
C VAL A 9 14.54 -2.74 -7.18
N GLY A 10 13.45 -2.69 -6.41
CA GLY A 10 13.04 -3.79 -5.54
C GLY A 10 13.07 -3.49 -4.05
N ASP A 11 13.36 -2.24 -3.67
CA ASP A 11 13.13 -1.75 -2.31
C ASP A 11 11.65 -1.33 -2.19
N TRP A 12 10.82 -2.26 -1.72
CA TRP A 12 9.38 -2.08 -1.55
C TRP A 12 9.03 -1.70 -0.09
N GLU A 13 8.24 -0.66 0.06
CA GLU A 13 7.61 -0.24 1.31
C GLU A 13 6.13 -0.66 1.27
N ILE A 14 5.64 -1.30 2.33
CA ILE A 14 4.26 -1.80 2.41
C ILE A 14 3.63 -1.28 3.69
N ASP A 15 2.63 -0.41 3.52
CA ASP A 15 1.79 0.08 4.60
C ASP A 15 0.44 -0.60 4.57
N THR A 16 -0.08 -0.96 5.74
CA THR A 16 -1.44 -1.52 5.88
C THR A 16 -2.16 -0.81 7.00
N VAL A 17 -3.27 -0.17 6.65
CA VAL A 17 -4.19 0.47 7.60
C VAL A 17 -5.44 -0.40 7.73
N ILE A 18 -5.68 -0.93 8.92
CA ILE A 18 -6.85 -1.76 9.22
C ILE A 18 -7.95 -0.88 9.82
N GLY A 19 -9.12 -0.87 9.18
CA GLY A 19 -10.30 -0.17 9.66
C GLY A 19 -10.81 -0.75 10.98
N LYS A 20 -11.39 0.11 11.83
CA LYS A 20 -11.99 -0.28 13.11
C LYS A 20 -12.99 -1.43 12.89
N TRP A 21 -12.97 -2.42 13.78
CA TRP A 21 -13.83 -3.62 13.70
C TRP A 21 -13.60 -4.49 12.46
N HIS A 22 -12.43 -4.41 11.82
CA HIS A 22 -12.12 -5.15 10.59
C HIS A 22 -13.08 -4.81 9.44
N SER A 23 -13.64 -3.60 9.45
CA SER A 23 -14.62 -3.13 8.45
C SER A 23 -14.01 -2.92 7.05
N GLY A 24 -12.68 -2.96 6.96
CA GLY A 24 -11.93 -2.93 5.72
C GLY A 24 -10.43 -2.77 5.98
N ALA A 25 -9.62 -2.88 4.93
CA ALA A 25 -8.19 -2.62 4.98
C ALA A 25 -7.77 -1.76 3.79
N LEU A 26 -6.89 -0.80 4.02
CA LEU A 26 -6.18 -0.05 2.98
C LEU A 26 -4.74 -0.54 2.97
N VAL A 27 -4.30 -1.06 1.84
CA VAL A 27 -2.91 -1.50 1.63
C VAL A 27 -2.28 -0.58 0.59
N THR A 28 -1.12 -0.02 0.92
CA THR A 28 -0.33 0.82 0.02
C THR A 28 1.04 0.19 -0.13
N ILE A 29 1.46 0.00 -1.37
CA ILE A 29 2.77 -0.55 -1.72
C ILE A 29 3.50 0.51 -2.55
N VAL A 30 4.69 0.91 -2.11
CA VAL A 30 5.51 1.93 -2.79
C VAL A 30 6.88 1.37 -3.09
N GLU A 31 7.31 1.49 -4.34
CA GLU A 31 8.67 1.18 -4.76
C GLU A 31 9.50 2.48 -4.70
N ARG A 32 10.57 2.50 -3.90
CA ARG A 32 11.25 3.75 -3.53
C ARG A 32 12.06 4.37 -4.68
N ALA A 33 12.53 3.57 -5.64
CA ALA A 33 13.40 4.03 -6.72
C ALA A 33 12.62 4.64 -7.89
N THR A 34 11.59 3.93 -8.34
CA THR A 34 10.69 4.25 -9.45
C THR A 34 9.46 5.03 -9.02
N GLN A 35 9.22 5.18 -7.71
CA GLN A 35 8.03 5.79 -7.12
C GLN A 35 6.71 5.13 -7.56
N PHE A 36 6.79 3.89 -8.06
CA PHE A 36 5.63 3.12 -8.43
C PHE A 36 4.79 2.81 -7.18
N THR A 37 3.55 3.27 -7.18
CA THR A 37 2.65 3.16 -6.03
C THR A 37 1.42 2.38 -6.41
N VAL A 38 1.09 1.34 -5.64
CA VAL A 38 -0.15 0.57 -5.74
C VAL A 38 -0.93 0.80 -4.46
N CYS A 39 -2.17 1.28 -4.56
CA CYS A 39 -3.09 1.30 -3.45
C CYS A 39 -4.28 0.37 -3.73
N THR A 40 -4.68 -0.39 -2.71
CA THR A 40 -5.88 -1.21 -2.78
C THR A 40 -6.65 -1.10 -1.49
N THR A 41 -7.96 -1.02 -1.61
CA THR A 41 -8.89 -1.03 -0.49
C THR A 41 -9.68 -2.33 -0.53
N GLU A 42 -9.53 -3.15 0.50
CA GLU A 42 -10.49 -4.23 0.74
C GLU A 42 -11.64 -3.63 1.55
N LEU A 43 -12.66 -3.13 0.85
CA LEU A 43 -13.97 -2.87 1.44
C LEU A 43 -14.75 -4.19 1.40
N LYS A 44 -14.91 -4.84 2.56
CA LYS A 44 -15.92 -5.90 2.69
C LYS A 44 -17.29 -5.23 2.65
N ASP A 45 -17.84 -5.13 1.46
CA ASP A 45 -19.20 -4.68 1.26
C ASP A 45 -20.16 -5.62 1.99
N ARG A 46 -20.62 -5.19 3.18
CA ARG A 46 -21.74 -5.83 3.88
C ARG A 46 -23.06 -5.13 3.59
N THR A 47 -23.12 -4.32 2.53
CA THR A 47 -24.23 -3.38 2.31
C THR A 47 -24.75 -3.32 0.88
N LEU A 48 -24.67 -4.42 0.13
CA LEU A 48 -25.52 -4.64 -1.05
C LEU A 48 -26.40 -5.89 -0.86
N ARG A 49 -27.22 -5.84 0.20
CA ARG A 49 -28.47 -6.61 0.32
C ARG A 49 -29.54 -5.74 1.00
N ARG A 50 -30.00 -4.71 0.30
CA ARG A 50 -31.43 -4.33 0.26
C ARG A 50 -31.67 -3.28 -0.81
#